data_AF-A0A3A1NAH4-F1
#
_entry.id   AF-A0A3A1NAH4-F1
#
_cell.length_a   1.000
_cell.length_b   1.000
_cell.length_c   1.000
_cell.angle_alpha   90.00
_cell.angle_beta   90.00
_cell.angle_gamma   90.00
#
_symmetry.space_group_name_H-M   'P 1'
#
loop_
_entity.id
_entity.type
_entity.pdbx_description
1 polymer ?
#
loop_
_entity_poly.entity_id
_entity_poly.type
_entity_poly.pdbx_seq_one_letter_code
_entity_poly.pdbx_strand_id
1 'polypeptide(L)' 'MEKGEVVWQWIEDGYGAPEELAKVLDLALEMLFYLEEDTFDRKEVQQVVAALKGIVVGLRNTN' A
#
# COMPACT_ATOMS: atom_id res chain seq x y z
N MET A 1 19.36 -1.63 -15.87
CA MET A 1 17.97 -1.51 -15.43
C MET A 1 17.88 -0.27 -14.57
N GLU A 2 16.98 0.64 -14.94
CA GLU A 2 16.70 1.80 -14.12
C GLU A 2 15.97 1.33 -12.85
N LYS A 3 16.17 1.99 -11.70
CA LYS A 3 15.62 1.51 -10.42
C LYS A 3 14.09 1.37 -10.42
N GLY A 4 13.40 2.20 -11.22
CA GLY A 4 11.94 2.14 -11.36
C GLY A 4 11.45 0.88 -12.10
N GLU A 5 12.17 0.43 -13.13
CA GLU A 5 11.82 -0.77 -13.90
C GLU A 5 11.86 -2.03 -13.04
N VAL A 6 12.83 -2.11 -12.11
CA VAL A 6 12.99 -3.24 -11.20
C VAL A 6 11.81 -3.39 -10.26
N VAL A 7 11.27 -2.27 -9.77
CA VAL A 7 10.14 -2.29 -8.84
C VAL A 7 8.87 -2.79 -9.53
N TRP A 8 8.60 -2.34 -10.75
CA TRP A 8 7.44 -2.81 -11.52
C TRP A 8 7.54 -4.29 -11.83
N GLN A 9 8.72 -4.77 -12.22
CA GLN A 9 8.93 -6.19 -12.46
C GLN A 9 8.67 -7.04 -11.22
N TRP A 10 9.12 -6.61 -10.04
CA TRP A 10 8.83 -7.33 -8.79
C TRP A 10 7.34 -7.34 -8.43
N ILE A 11 6.61 -6.28 -8.76
CA ILE A 11 5.17 -6.20 -8.55
C ILE A 11 4.45 -7.18 -9.46
N GLU A 12 4.81 -7.21 -10.75
CA GLU A 12 4.25 -8.16 -11.72
C GLU A 12 4.59 -9.61 -11.35
N ASP A 13 5.85 -9.91 -11.02
CA ASP A 13 6.29 -11.26 -10.65
C ASP A 13 5.64 -11.76 -9.36
N GLY A 14 5.41 -10.86 -8.39
CA GLY A 14 4.88 -11.22 -7.06
C GLY A 14 3.35 -11.20 -6.96
N TYR A 15 2.71 -10.24 -7.61
CA TYR A 15 1.27 -9.96 -7.46
C TYR A 15 0.50 -10.09 -8.79
N GLY A 16 1.18 -10.30 -9.91
CA GLY A 16 0.59 -10.43 -11.25
C GLY A 16 0.29 -9.08 -11.91
N ALA A 17 -0.21 -8.11 -11.16
CA ALA A 17 -0.48 -6.75 -11.64
C ALA A 17 -0.40 -5.71 -10.51
N PRO A 18 -0.09 -4.43 -10.82
CA PRO A 18 -0.14 -3.33 -9.85
C PRO A 18 -1.47 -3.22 -9.10
N GLU A 19 -2.58 -3.49 -9.77
CA GLU A 19 -3.92 -3.45 -9.20
C GLU A 19 -4.14 -4.51 -8.11
N GLU A 20 -3.52 -5.69 -8.24
CA GLU A 20 -3.63 -6.75 -7.24
C GLU A 20 -2.86 -6.38 -5.97
N LEU A 21 -1.68 -5.76 -6.10
CA LEU A 21 -0.98 -5.17 -4.96
C LEU A 21 -1.82 -4.06 -4.30
N ALA A 22 -2.47 -3.20 -5.09
CA ALA A 22 -3.34 -2.16 -4.56
C ALA A 22 -4.50 -2.73 -3.72
N LYS A 23 -5.09 -3.86 -4.13
CA LYS A 23 -6.14 -4.56 -3.34
C LYS A 23 -5.60 -5.08 -2.01
N VAL A 24 -4.39 -5.65 -2.00
CA VAL A 24 -3.76 -6.12 -0.75
C VAL A 24 -3.51 -4.96 0.22
N LEU A 25 -3.08 -3.80 -0.29
CA LEU A 25 -2.88 -2.61 0.53
C LEU A 25 -4.20 -2.02 1.06
N ASP A 26 -5.30 -2.10 0.31
CA ASP A 26 -6.63 -1.73 0.82
C ASP A 26 -7.06 -2.64 2.00
N LEU A 27 -6.78 -3.95 1.93
CA LEU A 27 -7.02 -4.84 3.06
C LEU A 27 -6.16 -4.47 4.28
N ALA A 28 -4.89 -4.08 4.05
CA ALA A 28 -4.03 -3.59 5.14
C ALA A 28 -4.60 -2.32 5.80
N LEU A 29 -5.22 -1.42 5.03
CA LEU A 29 -5.93 -0.26 5.57
C LEU A 29 -7.11 -0.67 6.45
N GLU A 30 -7.88 -1.69 6.05
CA GLU A 30 -8.97 -2.24 6.87
C GLU A 30 -8.45 -2.82 8.19
N MET A 31 -7.29 -3.48 8.18
CA MET A 31 -6.69 -4.03 9.40
C MET A 31 -6.31 -2.97 10.43
N LEU A 32 -6.02 -1.73 10.01
CA LEU A 32 -5.72 -0.64 10.94
C LEU A 32 -6.92 -0.21 11.78
N PHE A 33 -8.15 -0.58 11.39
CA PHE A 33 -9.34 -0.34 12.22
C PHE A 33 -9.45 -1.32 13.40
N TYR A 34 -8.66 -2.39 13.41
CA TYR A 34 -8.65 -3.41 14.46
C TYR A 34 -7.45 -3.30 15.39
N LEU A 35 -6.71 -2.17 15.35
CA LEU A 35 -5.67 -1.89 16.32
C LEU A 35 -6.28 -1.80 17.71
N GLU A 36 -5.60 -2.39 18.70
CA GLU A 36 -5.99 -2.28 20.09
C GLU A 36 -5.91 -0.82 20.55
N GLU A 37 -6.84 -0.42 21.42
CA GLU A 37 -6.86 0.92 22.00
C GLU A 37 -5.53 1.22 22.71
N ASP A 38 -5.08 2.48 22.66
CA ASP A 38 -3.84 2.97 23.27
C ASP A 38 -2.53 2.28 22.83
N THR A 39 -2.56 1.48 21.74
CA THR A 39 -1.32 0.86 21.20
C THR A 39 -0.48 1.83 20.37
N PHE A 40 -1.13 2.71 19.62
CA PHE A 40 -0.48 3.71 18.75
C PHE A 40 -1.15 5.06 18.90
N ASP A 41 -0.37 6.13 18.73
CA ASP A 41 -0.95 7.45 18.67
C ASP A 41 -1.78 7.60 17.39
N ARG A 42 -2.92 8.28 17.49
CA ARG A 42 -3.78 8.57 16.33
C ARG A 42 -3.01 9.19 15.16
N LYS A 43 -2.03 10.06 15.46
CA LYS A 43 -1.22 10.73 14.44
C LYS A 43 -0.34 9.73 13.67
N GLU A 44 0.21 8.73 14.34
CA GLU A 44 1.04 7.69 13.71
C GLU A 44 0.19 6.84 12.78
N VAL A 45 -1.00 6.39 13.24
CA VAL A 45 -1.95 5.65 12.41
C VAL A 45 -2.35 6.45 11.18
N GLN A 46 -2.63 7.76 11.34
CA GLN A 46 -2.98 8.64 10.22
C GLN A 46 -1.84 8.77 9.20
N GLN A 47 -0.58 8.83 9.65
CA GLN A 47 0.58 8.89 8.76
C GLN A 47 0.73 7.60 7.94
N VAL A 48 0.56 6.44 8.58
CA VAL A 48 0.58 5.13 7.89
C VAL A 48 -0.55 5.04 6.87
N VAL A 49 -1.78 5.40 7.26
CA VAL A 49 -2.94 5.43 6.34
C VAL A 49 -2.68 6.34 5.14
N ALA A 50 -2.11 7.53 5.35
CA ALA A 50 -1.80 8.46 4.27
C ALA A 50 -0.75 7.89 3.30
N ALA A 51 0.31 7.28 3.84
CA ALA A 51 1.37 6.66 3.03
C ALA A 51 0.81 5.50 2.17
N LEU A 52 0.05 4.59 2.78
CA LEU A 52 -0.55 3.46 2.08
C LEU A 52 -1.52 3.92 0.99
N LYS A 53 -2.38 4.90 1.28
CA LYS A 53 -3.28 5.49 0.27
C LYS A 53 -2.52 6.12 -0.89
N GLY A 54 -1.40 6.80 -0.63
CA GLY A 54 -0.54 7.37 -1.66
C GLY A 54 -0.02 6.30 -2.63
N ILE A 55 0.42 5.16 -2.09
CA ILE A 55 0.89 4.02 -2.89
C ILE A 55 -0.27 3.42 -3.70
N VAL A 56 -1.43 3.17 -3.08
CA VAL A 56 -2.62 2.64 -3.76
C VAL A 56 -3.03 3.52 -4.94
N VAL A 57 -3.05 4.84 -4.76
CA VAL A 57 -3.35 5.79 -5.84
C VAL A 57 -2.29 5.71 -6.94
N GLY A 58 -1.01 5.63 -6.59
CA GLY A 58 0.08 5.47 -7.55
C GLY A 58 -0.06 4.21 -8.41
N LEU A 59 -0.36 3.06 -7.79
CA LEU A 59 -0.53 1.78 -8.46
C LEU A 59 -1.75 1.74 -9.40
N ARG A 60 -2.82 2.47 -9.05
CA ARG A 60 -4.07 2.51 -9.86
C ARG A 60 -4.02 3.49 -11.02
N ASN A 61 -3.18 4.51 -10.92
CA ASN A 61 -3.02 5.54 -11.96
C ASN A 61 -1.96 5.19 -13.01
N THR A 62 -1.45 3.96 -13.00
CA THR A 62 -0.43 3.48 -13.96
C THR A 62 -0.99 2.94 -15.29
N ASN A 63 -2.29 3.10 -15.55
CA ASN A 63 -2.93 2.81 -16.84
C ASN A 63 -2.83 3.96 -17.83
#